data_AF-A0A2N7QVQ9-F1
#
_entry.id   AF-A0A2N7QVQ9-F1
#
_cell.length_a   1.000
_cell.length_b   1.000
_cell.length_c   1.000
_cell.angle_alpha   90.00
_cell.angle_beta   90.00
_cell.angle_gamma   90.00
#
_symmetry.space_group_name_H-M   'P 1'
#
loop_
_entity.id
_entity.type
_entity.pdbx_description
1 polymer ?
#
loop_
_entity_poly.entity_id
_entity_poly.type
_entity_poly.pdbx_seq_one_letter_code
_entity_poly.pdbx_strand_id
1 'polypeptide(L)'
;MTGKWLMAAVVSAMLGFIHVVTLGYVWSHLVQVNPIPHWLITHGVTGNSLHGLLFTQDVIINVILCLPIVLVLRLLRPFHPWAYLATALLVAEAWTYRSIFTNPLPQGLGYGIYLSGLLMTVVAFVIASAAVGALARFRRTSP
;
A
#
# COMPACT_ATOMS: atom_id res chain seq x y z
N MET A 1 -26.21 -15.25 -9.81
CA MET A 1 -25.10 -14.31 -10.13
C MET A 1 -24.52 -13.63 -8.88
N THR A 2 -25.31 -13.39 -7.85
CA THR A 2 -24.94 -12.76 -6.56
C THR A 2 -23.82 -13.46 -5.79
N GLY A 3 -23.76 -14.80 -5.80
CA GLY A 3 -22.75 -15.56 -5.04
C GLY A 3 -21.29 -15.33 -5.52
N LYS A 4 -21.08 -15.11 -6.82
CA LYS A 4 -19.73 -14.87 -7.36
C LYS A 4 -19.18 -13.49 -6.97
N TRP A 5 -20.06 -12.49 -6.91
CA TRP A 5 -19.72 -11.15 -6.43
C TRP A 5 -19.36 -11.13 -4.96
N LEU A 6 -20.17 -11.81 -4.12
CA LEU A 6 -19.89 -11.93 -2.70
C LEU A 6 -18.54 -12.59 -2.45
N MET A 7 -18.26 -13.71 -3.13
CA MET A 7 -16.98 -14.41 -2.96
C MET A 7 -15.79 -13.54 -3.38
N ALA A 8 -15.89 -12.83 -4.50
CA ALA A 8 -14.83 -11.93 -4.94
C ALA A 8 -14.64 -10.74 -3.98
N ALA A 9 -15.71 -10.20 -3.40
CA ALA A 9 -15.63 -9.15 -2.38
C ALA A 9 -14.95 -9.67 -1.09
N VAL A 10 -15.30 -10.88 -0.63
CA VAL A 10 -14.66 -11.51 0.54
C VAL A 10 -13.18 -11.76 0.28
N VAL A 11 -12.81 -12.31 -0.88
CA VAL A 11 -11.40 -12.51 -1.23
C VAL A 11 -10.64 -11.18 -1.28
N SER A 12 -11.27 -10.14 -1.83
CA SER A 12 -10.68 -8.79 -1.86
C SER A 12 -10.46 -8.22 -0.46
N ALA A 13 -11.43 -8.39 0.43
CA ALA A 13 -11.33 -8.02 1.83
C ALA A 13 -10.17 -8.75 2.54
N MET A 14 -10.06 -10.07 2.34
CA MET A 14 -8.97 -10.88 2.89
C MET A 14 -7.61 -10.42 2.37
N LEU A 15 -7.51 -10.12 1.07
CA LEU A 15 -6.28 -9.59 0.48
C LEU A 15 -5.90 -8.24 1.08
N GLY A 16 -6.88 -7.34 1.28
CA GLY A 16 -6.66 -6.07 1.97
C GLY A 16 -6.14 -6.23 3.39
N PHE A 17 -6.72 -7.17 4.16
CA PHE A 17 -6.24 -7.49 5.50
C PHE A 17 -4.81 -8.04 5.49
N ILE A 18 -4.52 -9.04 4.64
CA ILE A 18 -3.18 -9.62 4.49
C ILE A 18 -2.17 -8.53 4.08
N HIS A 19 -2.58 -7.60 3.21
CA HIS A 19 -1.76 -6.46 2.81
C HIS A 19 -1.28 -5.68 4.02
N VAL A 20 -2.20 -5.23 4.87
CA VAL A 20 -1.90 -4.35 5.99
C VAL A 20 -1.04 -5.04 7.03
N VAL A 21 -1.31 -6.32 7.31
CA VAL A 21 -0.45 -7.10 8.20
C VAL A 21 0.95 -7.17 7.62
N THR A 22 1.09 -7.51 6.34
CA THR A 22 2.39 -7.60 5.67
C THR A 22 3.12 -6.25 5.66
N LEU A 23 2.40 -5.18 5.34
CA LEU A 23 2.93 -3.81 5.27
C LEU A 23 3.40 -3.36 6.66
N GLY A 24 2.63 -3.62 7.72
CA GLY A 24 3.03 -3.36 9.10
C GLY A 24 4.33 -4.10 9.47
N TYR A 25 4.44 -5.40 9.17
CA TYR A 25 5.66 -6.16 9.41
C TYR A 25 6.85 -5.61 8.62
N VAL A 26 6.68 -5.40 7.31
CA VAL A 26 7.75 -4.91 6.43
C VAL A 26 8.24 -3.54 6.87
N TRP A 27 7.33 -2.61 7.17
CA TRP A 27 7.69 -1.28 7.67
C TRP A 27 8.44 -1.36 8.99
N SER A 28 7.96 -2.16 9.96
CA SER A 28 8.62 -2.33 11.25
C SER A 28 10.05 -2.86 11.12
N HIS A 29 10.28 -3.74 10.14
CA HIS A 29 11.59 -4.30 9.86
C HIS A 29 12.47 -3.31 9.11
N LEU A 30 11.93 -2.62 8.08
CA LEU A 30 12.63 -1.61 7.31
C LEU A 30 13.16 -0.48 8.19
N VAL A 31 12.39 0.00 9.17
CA VAL A 31 12.87 1.04 10.11
C VAL A 31 14.13 0.61 10.85
N GLN A 32 14.29 -0.69 11.13
CA GLN A 32 15.45 -1.22 11.88
C GLN A 32 16.67 -1.48 11.00
N VAL A 33 16.46 -1.86 9.73
CA VAL A 33 17.55 -2.35 8.85
C VAL A 33 17.87 -1.43 7.67
N ASN A 34 17.07 -0.40 7.41
CA ASN A 34 17.23 0.48 6.27
C ASN A 34 18.46 1.40 6.45
N PRO A 35 19.53 1.23 5.64
CA PRO A 35 20.74 2.03 5.78
C PRO A 35 20.63 3.41 5.09
N ILE A 36 19.57 3.63 4.27
CA ILE A 36 19.46 4.81 3.41
C ILE A 36 19.40 6.12 4.20
N PRO A 37 18.62 6.27 5.30
CA PRO A 37 18.61 7.50 6.08
C PRO A 37 20.01 7.87 6.58
N HIS A 38 20.73 6.88 7.12
CA HIS A 38 22.10 7.09 7.61
C HIS A 38 23.05 7.47 6.46
N TRP A 39 22.99 6.74 5.35
CA TRP A 39 23.81 7.04 4.16
C TRP A 39 23.58 8.47 3.65
N LEU A 40 22.32 8.91 3.54
CA LEU A 40 21.97 10.28 3.12
C LEU A 40 22.54 11.34 4.07
N ILE A 41 22.39 11.13 5.38
CA ILE A 41 22.90 12.05 6.41
C ILE A 41 24.43 12.14 6.34
N THR A 42 25.13 11.00 6.19
CA THR A 42 26.61 10.99 6.07
C THR A 42 27.13 11.71 4.82
N HIS A 43 26.30 11.84 3.78
CA HIS A 43 26.62 12.60 2.56
C HIS A 43 26.14 14.06 2.61
N GLY A 44 25.76 14.56 3.80
CA GLY A 44 25.39 15.95 4.01
C GLY A 44 23.95 16.30 3.62
N VAL A 45 23.11 15.32 3.29
CA VAL A 45 21.69 15.55 3.00
C VAL A 45 20.94 15.75 4.32
N THR A 46 20.35 16.93 4.50
CA THR A 46 19.65 17.30 5.75
C THR A 46 18.38 18.11 5.45
N GLY A 47 17.58 18.36 6.49
CA GLY A 47 16.38 19.20 6.41
C GLY A 47 15.36 18.70 5.38
N ASN A 48 14.76 19.63 4.63
CA ASN A 48 13.68 19.33 3.67
C ASN A 48 14.11 18.37 2.55
N SER A 49 15.37 18.42 2.10
CA SER A 49 15.88 17.51 1.07
C SER A 49 15.95 16.07 1.56
N LEU A 50 16.34 15.86 2.83
CA LEU A 50 16.32 14.54 3.46
C LEU A 50 14.88 14.02 3.55
N HIS A 51 13.95 14.84 4.02
CA HIS A 51 12.53 14.46 4.09
C HIS A 51 11.94 14.12 2.72
N GLY A 52 12.24 14.90 1.69
CA GLY A 52 11.75 14.64 0.33
C GLY A 52 12.27 13.32 -0.25
N LEU A 53 13.55 12.99 -0.03
CA LEU A 53 14.14 11.74 -0.49
C LEU A 53 13.60 10.52 0.27
N LEU A 54 13.46 10.62 1.60
CA LEU A 54 12.86 9.56 2.41
C LEU A 54 11.40 9.34 2.05
N PHE A 55 10.63 10.41 1.83
CA PHE A 55 9.25 10.31 1.35
C PHE A 55 9.19 9.62 -0.02
N THR A 56 10.09 9.98 -0.95
CA THR A 56 10.14 9.35 -2.27
C THR A 56 10.48 7.86 -2.17
N GLN A 57 11.43 7.50 -1.32
CA GLN A 57 11.76 6.12 -1.00
C GLN A 57 10.52 5.37 -0.49
N ASP A 58 9.81 5.95 0.47
CA ASP A 58 8.61 5.34 1.04
C ASP A 58 7.52 5.14 -0.03
N VAL A 59 7.30 6.11 -0.94
CA VAL A 59 6.37 5.93 -2.07
C VAL A 59 6.76 4.72 -2.90
N ILE A 60 8.04 4.60 -3.28
CA ILE A 60 8.53 3.50 -4.14
C ILE A 60 8.31 2.16 -3.46
N ILE A 61 8.65 2.06 -2.17
CA ILE A 61 8.47 0.84 -1.38
C ILE A 61 6.99 0.44 -1.35
N ASN A 62 6.10 1.38 -1.06
CA ASN A 62 4.66 1.08 -1.01
C ASN A 62 4.11 0.68 -2.39
N VAL A 63 4.56 1.31 -3.48
CA VAL A 63 4.19 0.89 -4.84
C VAL A 63 4.59 -0.55 -5.10
N ILE A 64 5.84 -0.93 -4.78
CA ILE A 64 6.35 -2.29 -4.96
C ILE A 64 5.53 -3.28 -4.14
N LEU A 65 5.24 -2.97 -2.88
CA LEU A 65 4.46 -3.83 -1.98
C LEU A 65 2.99 -3.97 -2.41
N CYS A 66 2.43 -2.99 -3.14
CA CYS A 66 1.07 -3.05 -3.68
C CYS A 66 0.95 -3.91 -4.94
N LEU A 67 2.03 -4.09 -5.71
CA LEU A 67 2.00 -4.80 -7.00
C LEU A 67 1.42 -6.23 -6.91
N PRO A 68 1.82 -7.10 -5.95
CA PRO A 68 1.29 -8.46 -5.86
C PRO A 68 -0.22 -8.49 -5.67
N ILE A 69 -0.75 -7.61 -4.83
CA ILE A 69 -2.19 -7.55 -4.56
C ILE A 69 -2.96 -7.05 -5.76
N VAL A 70 -2.48 -5.99 -6.41
CA VAL A 70 -3.08 -5.49 -7.65
C VAL A 70 -3.15 -6.61 -8.70
N LEU A 71 -2.09 -7.41 -8.82
CA LEU A 71 -2.08 -8.56 -9.74
C LEU A 71 -3.14 -9.61 -9.36
N VAL A 72 -3.23 -10.01 -8.10
CA VAL A 72 -4.21 -11.00 -7.64
C VAL A 72 -5.65 -10.48 -7.79
N LEU A 73 -5.92 -9.22 -7.45
CA LEU A 73 -7.26 -8.62 -7.59
C LEU A 73 -7.73 -8.59 -9.06
N ARG A 74 -6.81 -8.45 -10.03
CA ARG A 74 -7.14 -8.52 -11.46
C ARG A 74 -7.48 -9.94 -11.94
N LEU A 75 -7.12 -10.98 -11.19
CA LEU A 75 -7.49 -12.36 -11.51
C LEU A 75 -8.90 -12.72 -11.02
N LEU A 76 -9.48 -11.91 -10.11
CA LEU A 76 -10.82 -12.15 -9.57
C LEU A 76 -11.89 -11.97 -10.64
N ARG A 77 -12.87 -12.88 -10.61
CA ARG A 77 -14.07 -12.81 -11.45
C ARG A 77 -15.32 -12.66 -10.58
N PRO A 78 -16.29 -11.82 -10.96
CA PRO A 78 -16.35 -10.98 -12.18
C PRO A 78 -15.31 -9.85 -12.19
N PHE A 79 -14.83 -9.43 -13.36
CA PHE A 79 -13.68 -8.51 -13.45
C PHE A 79 -14.07 -7.07 -13.11
N HIS A 80 -13.89 -6.66 -11.85
CA HIS A 80 -14.14 -5.30 -11.37
C HIS A 80 -13.00 -4.80 -10.46
N PRO A 81 -11.77 -4.67 -11.00
CA PRO A 81 -10.55 -4.50 -10.20
C PRO A 81 -10.59 -3.27 -9.29
N TRP A 82 -11.24 -2.18 -9.72
CA TRP A 82 -11.40 -0.97 -8.90
C TRP A 82 -12.31 -1.17 -7.69
N ALA A 83 -13.38 -1.96 -7.82
CA ALA A 83 -14.29 -2.25 -6.70
C ALA A 83 -13.62 -3.18 -5.68
N TYR A 84 -12.87 -4.16 -6.18
CA TYR A 84 -12.07 -5.07 -5.35
C TYR A 84 -10.92 -4.36 -4.65
N LEU A 85 -10.27 -3.43 -5.35
CA LEU A 85 -9.26 -2.56 -4.77
C LEU A 85 -9.85 -1.66 -3.68
N ALA A 86 -11.01 -1.04 -3.93
CA ALA A 86 -11.69 -0.22 -2.93
C ALA A 86 -12.08 -1.06 -1.70
N THR A 87 -12.52 -2.31 -1.89
CA THR A 87 -12.85 -3.22 -0.78
C THR A 87 -11.60 -3.59 0.02
N ALA A 88 -10.50 -3.92 -0.67
CA ALA A 88 -9.22 -4.22 -0.02
C ALA A 88 -8.71 -3.02 0.79
N LEU A 89 -8.77 -1.82 0.21
CA LEU A 89 -8.39 -0.57 0.87
C LEU A 89 -9.26 -0.28 2.09
N LEU A 90 -10.58 -0.38 1.96
CA LEU A 90 -11.49 -0.14 3.09
C LEU A 90 -11.22 -1.08 4.27
N VAL A 91 -10.93 -2.36 4.00
CA VAL A 91 -10.63 -3.34 5.05
C VAL A 91 -9.26 -3.09 5.67
N ALA A 92 -8.27 -2.78 4.84
CA ALA A 92 -6.94 -2.36 5.28
C ALA A 92 -7.02 -1.18 6.26
N GLU A 93 -7.78 -0.15 5.90
CA GLU A 93 -7.97 1.06 6.69
C GLU A 93 -8.78 0.79 7.95
N ALA A 94 -9.91 0.09 7.85
CA ALA A 94 -10.72 -0.26 9.02
C ALA A 94 -9.93 -1.04 10.07
N TRP A 95 -9.03 -1.93 9.64
CA TRP A 95 -8.15 -2.67 10.54
C TRP A 95 -7.09 -1.78 11.18
N THR A 96 -6.42 -0.94 10.39
CA THR A 96 -5.37 -0.04 10.89
C THR A 96 -5.97 0.97 11.88
N TYR A 97 -7.14 1.53 11.56
CA TYR A 97 -7.94 2.35 12.46
C TYR A 97 -8.24 1.61 13.77
N ARG A 98 -8.84 0.42 13.70
CA ARG A 98 -9.12 -0.40 14.90
C ARG A 98 -7.88 -0.59 15.76
N SER A 99 -6.74 -0.94 15.15
CA SER A 99 -5.50 -1.21 15.87
C SER A 99 -5.01 -0.01 16.70
N ILE A 100 -5.15 1.19 16.15
CA ILE A 100 -4.75 2.45 16.79
C ILE A 100 -5.69 2.80 17.95
N PHE A 101 -7.00 2.59 17.80
CA PHE A 101 -7.95 2.82 18.90
C PHE A 101 -7.80 1.80 20.03
N THR A 102 -7.41 0.56 19.72
CA THR A 102 -7.18 -0.46 20.74
C THR A 102 -5.87 -0.30 21.49
N ASN A 103 -4.82 0.22 20.83
CA ASN A 103 -3.51 0.50 21.42
C ASN A 103 -3.03 1.86 20.92
N PRO A 104 -3.45 2.96 21.58
CA PRO A 104 -3.06 4.29 21.15
C PRO A 104 -1.54 4.45 21.19
N LEU A 105 -0.96 4.92 20.09
CA LEU A 105 0.46 5.24 20.01
C LEU A 105 0.85 6.24 21.11
N PRO A 106 2.08 6.16 21.65
CA PRO A 106 2.55 7.12 22.64
C PRO A 106 2.43 8.56 22.12
N GLN A 107 1.72 9.39 22.89
CA GLN A 107 1.68 10.87 22.89
C GLN A 107 1.94 11.57 21.54
N GLY A 108 0.87 11.88 20.80
CA GLY A 108 0.90 12.94 19.77
C GLY A 108 1.18 12.50 18.33
N LEU A 109 1.54 11.24 18.09
CA LEU A 109 1.65 10.63 16.74
C LEU A 109 0.28 10.32 16.10
N GLY A 110 -0.71 11.20 16.32
CA GLY A 110 -2.13 10.94 16.08
C GLY A 110 -2.55 10.81 14.62
N TYR A 111 -3.83 11.11 14.36
CA TYR A 111 -4.51 10.95 13.07
C TYR A 111 -3.78 11.57 11.85
N GLY A 112 -2.91 12.56 12.07
CA GLY A 112 -2.14 13.21 11.00
C GLY A 112 -1.15 12.28 10.30
N ILE A 113 -0.43 11.46 11.07
CA ILE A 113 0.52 10.48 10.51
C ILE A 113 -0.27 9.38 9.78
N TYR A 114 -1.40 8.97 10.35
CA TYR A 114 -2.30 8.01 9.74
C TYR A 114 -2.85 8.48 8.39
N LEU A 115 -3.37 9.71 8.32
CA LEU A 115 -3.91 10.27 7.08
C LEU A 115 -2.83 10.33 6.00
N SER A 116 -1.60 10.72 6.36
CA SER A 116 -0.49 10.71 5.41
C SER A 116 -0.13 9.31 4.90
N GLY A 117 -0.13 8.31 5.79
CA GLY A 117 0.09 6.90 5.43
C GLY A 117 -1.02 6.32 4.55
N LEU A 118 -2.28 6.64 4.85
CA LEU A 118 -3.45 6.29 4.02
C LEU A 118 -3.30 6.90 2.62
N LEU A 119 -3.04 8.21 2.53
CA LEU A 119 -2.89 8.88 1.25
C LEU A 119 -1.74 8.31 0.44
N MET A 120 -0.59 8.01 1.08
CA MET A 120 0.52 7.33 0.41
C MET A 120 0.12 5.95 -0.09
N THR A 121 -0.59 5.16 0.71
CA THR A 121 -1.03 3.81 0.34
C THR A 121 -2.01 3.85 -0.85
N VAL A 122 -2.97 4.79 -0.82
CA VAL A 122 -3.90 5.01 -1.94
C VAL A 122 -3.14 5.40 -3.21
N VAL A 123 -2.22 6.36 -3.12
CA VAL A 123 -1.39 6.80 -4.26
C VAL A 123 -0.55 5.62 -4.79
N ALA A 124 0.07 4.85 -3.91
CA ALA A 124 0.85 3.69 -4.27
C ALA A 124 0.02 2.63 -5.01
N PHE A 125 -1.20 2.36 -4.54
CA PHE A 125 -2.13 1.47 -5.19
C PHE A 125 -2.57 1.95 -6.57
N VAL A 126 -2.83 3.25 -6.74
CA VAL A 126 -3.17 3.85 -8.04
C VAL A 126 -2.01 3.69 -9.01
N ILE A 127 -0.79 4.01 -8.59
CA ILE A 127 0.42 3.86 -9.40
C ILE A 127 0.64 2.38 -9.78
N ALA A 128 0.57 1.47 -8.81
CA ALA A 128 0.72 0.03 -9.05
C ALA A 128 -0.35 -0.49 -10.03
N SER A 129 -1.60 -0.05 -9.89
CA SER A 129 -2.70 -0.37 -10.80
C SER A 129 -2.48 0.16 -12.21
N ALA A 130 -1.99 1.40 -12.34
CA ALA A 130 -1.64 2.00 -13.62
C ALA A 130 -0.48 1.25 -14.30
N ALA A 131 0.59 0.92 -13.56
CA ALA A 131 1.74 0.18 -14.07
C ALA A 131 1.35 -1.22 -14.57
N VAL A 132 0.58 -1.97 -13.78
CA VAL A 132 0.06 -3.29 -14.16
C VAL A 132 -0.93 -3.18 -15.32
N GLY A 133 -1.72 -2.11 -15.38
CA GLY A 133 -2.59 -1.77 -16.52
C GLY A 133 -1.80 -1.53 -17.81
N ALA A 134 -0.75 -0.72 -17.75
CA ALA A 134 0.14 -0.42 -18.88
C ALA A 134 0.85 -1.67 -19.38
N LEU A 135 1.42 -2.48 -18.48
CA LEU A 135 2.09 -3.74 -18.84
C LEU A 135 1.15 -4.71 -19.59
N ALA A 136 -0.10 -4.82 -19.13
CA ALA A 136 -1.10 -5.65 -19.78
C ALA A 136 -1.52 -5.12 -21.17
N ARG A 137 -1.45 -3.80 -21.41
CA ARG A 137 -1.68 -3.20 -22.73
C ARG A 137 -0.51 -3.49 -23.66
N PHE A 138 0.73 -3.28 -23.20
CA PHE A 138 1.93 -3.58 -23.99
C PHE A 138 1.98 -5.04 -24.45
N ARG A 139 1.66 -6.00 -23.58
CA ARG A 139 1.61 -7.43 -23.94
C ARG A 139 0.55 -7.77 -25.00
N ARG A 140 -0.48 -6.95 -25.19
CA ARG A 140 -1.50 -7.15 -26.23
C ARG A 140 -1.12 -6.53 -27.57
N THR A 141 -0.19 -5.57 -27.55
CA THR A 141 0.29 -4.85 -28.75
C THR A 141 1.62 -5.40 -29.28
N SER A 142 2.29 -6.27 -28.52
CA SER A 142 3.44 -7.04 -29.01
C SER A 142 2.94 -8.20 -29.89
N PRO A 143 3.40 -8.30 -31.15
CA PRO A 143 3.00 -9.36 -32.09
C PRO A 143 3.44 -10.76 -31.64
#